data_AF-A0A1H1LMZ4-F1
#
_entry.id   AF-A0A1H1LMZ4-F1
#
_cell.length_a   1.000
_cell.length_b   1.000
_cell.length_c   1.000
_cell.angle_alpha   90.00
_cell.angle_beta   90.00
_cell.angle_gamma   90.00
#
_symmetry.space_group_name_H-M   'P 1'
#
loop_
_entity.id
_entity.type
_entity.pdbx_description
1 polymer ?
#
loop_
_entity_poly.entity_id
_entity_poly.type
_entity_poly.pdbx_seq_one_letter_code
_entity_poly.pdbx_strand_id
1 'polypeptide(L)'
;MTTTTQDYITANLDAFAQIERETGREFTDEQRTEIAQLALDGTDFYAAFDQVTSLTAEVTLAEQGHHSDLVQLRTHTGDLLETPASDGIGTEDGFYVEPSEDSAPYELAAEEWLRGLPGIWTITEWA
;
A
#
# COMPACT_ATOMS: atom_id res chain seq x y z
N MET A 1 -21.14 4.34 26.47
CA MET A 1 -21.20 3.34 25.38
C MET A 1 -19.86 3.41 24.69
N THR A 2 -19.16 2.30 24.56
CA THR A 2 -17.89 2.27 23.81
C THR A 2 -18.25 2.21 22.33
N THR A 3 -17.81 3.19 21.55
CA THR A 3 -17.98 3.18 20.08
C THR A 3 -17.23 1.97 19.53
N THR A 4 -17.90 1.15 18.72
CA THR A 4 -17.24 0.01 18.06
C THR A 4 -16.59 0.44 16.75
N THR A 5 -15.68 -0.38 16.22
CA THR A 5 -15.09 -0.16 14.88
C THR A 5 -16.17 -0.04 13.80
N GLN A 6 -17.21 -0.88 13.85
CA GLN A 6 -18.31 -0.83 12.89
C GLN A 6 -19.15 0.45 12.99
N ASP A 7 -19.40 0.93 14.22
CA ASP A 7 -20.09 2.20 14.43
C ASP A 7 -19.28 3.36 13.86
N TYR A 8 -17.96 3.35 14.06
CA TYR A 8 -17.06 4.36 13.50
C TYR A 8 -17.07 4.35 11.97
N ILE A 9 -16.93 3.17 11.34
CA ILE A 9 -16.96 3.05 9.88
C ILE A 9 -18.29 3.58 9.35
N THR A 10 -19.40 3.20 9.98
CA THR A 10 -20.75 3.61 9.57
C THR A 10 -20.94 5.13 9.68
N ALA A 11 -20.41 5.75 10.74
CA ALA A 11 -20.46 7.19 10.96
C ALA A 11 -19.61 7.99 9.96
N ASN A 12 -18.58 7.36 9.36
CA ASN A 12 -17.62 8.01 8.46
C ASN A 12 -17.71 7.51 7.01
N LEU A 13 -18.82 6.86 6.62
CA LEU A 13 -19.01 6.35 5.25
C LEU A 13 -18.83 7.43 4.17
N ASP A 14 -19.27 8.66 4.43
CA ASP A 14 -19.14 9.77 3.48
C ASP A 14 -17.66 10.15 3.25
N ALA A 15 -16.83 10.06 4.29
CA ALA A 15 -15.39 10.35 4.19
C ALA A 15 -14.66 9.26 3.40
N PHE A 16 -14.94 7.99 3.69
CA PHE A 16 -14.44 6.87 2.89
C PHE A 16 -14.87 7.00 1.42
N ALA A 17 -16.17 7.20 1.16
CA ALA A 17 -16.71 7.32 -0.19
C ALA A 17 -16.22 8.57 -0.95
N GLN A 18 -15.79 9.62 -0.25
CA GLN A 18 -15.12 10.76 -0.88
C GLN A 18 -13.74 10.36 -1.40
N ILE A 19 -12.92 9.73 -0.56
CA ILE A 19 -11.56 9.31 -0.95
C ILE A 19 -11.62 8.28 -2.09
N GLU A 20 -12.58 7.35 -2.06
CA GLU A 20 -12.72 6.36 -3.14
C GLU A 20 -13.05 7.01 -4.50
N ARG A 21 -13.83 8.10 -4.49
CA ARG A 21 -14.10 8.88 -5.70
C ARG A 21 -12.90 9.68 -6.18
N GLU A 22 -12.10 10.22 -5.26
CA GLU A 22 -10.91 11.00 -5.58
C GLU A 22 -9.76 10.13 -6.11
N THR A 23 -9.60 8.93 -5.54
CA THR A 23 -8.55 7.97 -5.93
C THR A 23 -8.98 7.04 -7.06
N GLY A 24 -10.29 6.89 -7.28
CA GLY A 24 -10.84 5.93 -8.25
C GLY A 24 -10.69 4.46 -7.82
N ARG A 25 -10.41 4.21 -6.53
CA ARG A 25 -10.19 2.88 -5.96
C ARG A 25 -11.00 2.72 -4.68
N GLU A 26 -11.44 1.50 -4.40
CA GLU A 26 -12.18 1.18 -3.17
C GLU A 26 -11.22 0.76 -2.06
N PHE A 27 -11.54 1.10 -0.82
CA PHE A 27 -10.84 0.54 0.33
C PHE A 27 -11.15 -0.94 0.48
N THR A 28 -10.17 -1.72 0.94
CA THR A 28 -10.47 -3.06 1.45
C THR A 28 -11.19 -2.99 2.80
N ASP A 29 -11.91 -4.05 3.16
CA ASP A 29 -12.52 -4.16 4.49
C ASP A 29 -11.47 -4.06 5.62
N GLU A 30 -10.27 -4.60 5.37
CA GLU A 30 -9.13 -4.51 6.28
C GLU A 30 -8.67 -3.06 6.46
N GLN A 31 -8.45 -2.32 5.37
CA GLN A 31 -8.06 -0.91 5.44
C GLN A 31 -9.10 -0.07 6.18
N ARG A 32 -10.40 -0.27 5.92
CA ARG A 32 -11.47 0.44 6.66
C ARG A 32 -11.45 0.12 8.14
N THR A 33 -11.24 -1.16 8.48
CA THR A 33 -11.17 -1.64 9.86
C THR A 33 -9.98 -1.02 10.60
N GLU A 34 -8.81 -1.03 9.98
CA GLU A 34 -7.59 -0.52 10.58
C GLU A 34 -7.61 1.01 10.75
N ILE A 35 -8.06 1.75 9.73
CA ILE A 35 -8.27 3.21 9.83
C ILE A 35 -9.19 3.53 11.01
N ALA A 36 -10.29 2.78 11.14
CA ALA A 36 -11.24 2.97 12.23
C ALA A 36 -10.64 2.61 13.60
N GLN A 37 -9.81 1.58 13.70
CA GLN A 37 -9.12 1.23 14.94
C GLN A 37 -8.13 2.32 15.36
N LEU A 38 -7.26 2.78 14.46
CA LEU A 38 -6.32 3.86 14.72
C LEU A 38 -7.05 5.15 15.14
N ALA A 39 -8.19 5.44 14.50
CA ALA A 39 -8.96 6.63 14.84
C ALA A 39 -9.66 6.53 16.20
N LEU A 40 -10.16 5.34 16.56
CA LEU A 40 -10.69 5.09 17.90
C LEU A 40 -9.62 5.17 19.00
N ASP A 41 -8.36 4.88 18.64
CA ASP A 41 -7.19 5.04 19.51
C ASP A 41 -6.68 6.49 19.60
N GLY A 42 -7.32 7.43 18.89
CA GLY A 42 -7.08 8.87 19.00
C GLY A 42 -6.33 9.50 17.82
N THR A 43 -6.05 8.74 16.77
CA THR A 43 -5.51 9.27 15.51
C THR A 43 -6.61 10.01 14.74
N ASP A 44 -6.28 11.11 14.06
CA ASP A 44 -7.26 11.74 13.16
C ASP A 44 -7.57 10.81 11.98
N PHE A 45 -8.79 10.88 11.42
CA PHE A 45 -9.20 10.03 10.30
C PHE A 45 -8.24 10.10 9.11
N TYR A 46 -7.81 11.30 8.71
CA TYR A 46 -6.93 11.48 7.56
C TYR A 46 -5.51 11.02 7.86
N ALA A 47 -5.04 11.23 9.09
CA ALA A 47 -3.74 10.71 9.52
C ALA A 47 -3.73 9.17 9.58
N ALA A 48 -4.83 8.54 10.02
CA ALA A 48 -4.99 7.09 10.00
C ALA A 48 -5.06 6.56 8.56
N PHE A 49 -5.77 7.25 7.67
CA PHE A 49 -5.80 6.95 6.23
C PHE A 49 -4.41 7.02 5.61
N ASP A 50 -3.68 8.10 5.82
CA ASP A 50 -2.33 8.28 5.28
C ASP A 50 -1.41 7.17 5.79
N GLN A 51 -1.49 6.84 7.08
CA GLN A 51 -0.68 5.77 7.68
C GLN A 51 -1.02 4.38 7.11
N VAL A 52 -2.29 4.02 7.01
CA VAL A 52 -2.73 2.69 6.54
C VAL A 52 -2.42 2.48 5.06
N THR A 53 -2.50 3.53 4.25
CA THR A 53 -2.26 3.43 2.80
C THR A 53 -0.81 3.69 2.39
N SER A 54 0.03 4.15 3.31
CA SER A 54 1.46 4.39 3.06
C SER A 54 2.25 3.10 2.94
N LEU A 55 3.16 3.10 1.96
CA LEU A 55 4.12 2.04 1.71
C LEU A 55 5.54 2.58 1.69
N THR A 56 6.46 1.78 2.25
CA THR A 56 7.90 1.94 2.06
C THR A 56 8.36 0.95 1.00
N ALA A 57 9.05 1.42 -0.03
CA ALA A 57 9.65 0.59 -1.06
C ALA A 57 11.12 0.32 -0.73
N GLU A 58 11.47 -0.95 -0.51
CA GLU A 58 12.85 -1.39 -0.26
C GLU A 58 13.44 -1.98 -1.54
N VAL A 59 14.61 -1.49 -1.95
CA VAL A 59 15.29 -1.96 -3.18
C VAL A 59 16.48 -2.84 -2.83
N THR A 60 16.41 -4.11 -3.21
CA THR A 60 17.55 -5.03 -3.17
C THR A 60 18.21 -5.09 -4.55
N LEU A 61 19.41 -4.51 -4.64
CA LEU A 61 20.19 -4.47 -5.88
C LEU A 61 20.67 -5.88 -6.27
N ALA A 62 20.61 -6.16 -7.57
CA ALA A 62 21.20 -7.36 -8.16
C ALA A 62 22.69 -7.48 -7.82
N GLU A 63 23.11 -8.66 -7.32
CA GLU A 63 24.53 -9.00 -7.26
C GLU A 63 25.10 -9.19 -8.68
N GLN A 64 26.42 -9.04 -8.84
CA GLN A 64 27.06 -9.19 -10.15
C GLN A 64 26.70 -10.53 -10.81
N GLY A 65 25.99 -10.46 -11.94
CA GLY A 65 25.52 -11.63 -12.69
C GLY A 65 24.01 -11.88 -12.62
N HIS A 66 23.29 -11.16 -11.75
CA HIS A 66 21.83 -11.09 -11.79
C HIS A 66 21.36 -9.98 -12.76
N HIS A 67 20.17 -10.16 -13.31
CA HIS A 67 19.64 -9.30 -14.38
C HIS A 67 18.63 -8.25 -13.90
N SER A 68 18.19 -8.30 -12.63
CA SER A 68 17.10 -7.45 -12.13
C SER A 68 17.22 -7.19 -10.63
N ASP A 69 16.89 -5.97 -10.23
CA ASP A 69 16.72 -5.58 -8.83
C ASP A 69 15.36 -6.04 -8.33
N LEU A 70 15.27 -6.36 -7.04
CA LEU A 70 14.01 -6.71 -6.38
C LEU A 70 13.50 -5.50 -5.59
N VAL A 71 12.24 -5.12 -5.82
CA VAL A 71 11.55 -4.12 -5.01
C VAL A 71 10.50 -4.80 -4.16
N GLN A 72 10.57 -4.54 -2.85
CA GLN A 72 9.63 -5.04 -1.85
C GLN A 72 8.85 -3.86 -1.27
N LEU A 73 7.53 -3.99 -1.12
CA LEU A 73 6.70 -2.94 -0.56
C LEU A 73 6.26 -3.34 0.85
N ARG A 74 6.51 -2.46 1.83
CA ARG A 74 6.11 -2.69 3.22
C ARG A 74 5.03 -1.71 3.65
N THR A 75 4.06 -2.21 4.42
CA THR A 75 3.06 -1.40 5.12
C THR A 75 3.70 -0.65 6.28
N HIS A 76 2.95 0.28 6.88
CA HIS A 76 3.41 1.02 8.06
C HIS A 76 3.69 0.15 9.30
N THR A 77 3.19 -1.09 9.35
CA THR A 77 3.50 -2.06 10.41
C THR A 77 4.81 -2.81 10.16
N GLY A 78 5.40 -2.64 8.97
CA GLY A 78 6.61 -3.35 8.51
C GLY A 78 6.30 -4.67 7.79
N ASP A 79 5.01 -5.03 7.67
CA ASP A 79 4.58 -6.24 6.98
C ASP A 79 4.77 -6.09 5.47
N LEU A 80 5.12 -7.19 4.81
CA LEU A 80 5.31 -7.21 3.36
C LEU A 80 3.93 -7.19 2.68
N LEU A 81 3.77 -6.34 1.68
CA LEU A 81 2.56 -6.29 0.87
C LEU A 81 2.58 -7.44 -0.14
N GLU A 82 1.98 -8.57 0.24
CA GLU A 82 1.87 -9.76 -0.58
C GLU A 82 0.91 -9.54 -1.77
N THR A 83 1.21 -10.15 -2.91
CA THR A 83 0.27 -10.22 -4.04
C THR A 83 -0.17 -11.64 -4.28
N PRO A 84 -1.42 -11.86 -4.71
CA PRO A 84 -1.78 -13.10 -5.35
C PRO A 84 -1.02 -13.16 -6.69
N ALA A 85 0.09 -13.90 -6.70
CA ALA A 85 1.03 -14.04 -7.81
C ALA A 85 0.33 -13.93 -9.19
N SER A 86 0.53 -12.80 -9.87
CA SER A 86 0.03 -12.61 -11.23
C SER A 86 1.18 -12.64 -12.23
N ASP A 87 1.08 -13.59 -13.16
CA ASP A 87 1.81 -13.74 -14.43
C ASP A 87 3.21 -13.10 -14.53
N GLY A 88 4.15 -13.62 -13.73
CA GLY A 88 5.56 -13.72 -14.12
C GLY A 88 6.45 -12.48 -13.93
N ILE A 89 5.94 -11.36 -13.43
CA ILE A 89 6.74 -10.17 -13.06
C ILE A 89 7.03 -10.14 -11.54
N GLY A 90 6.25 -10.92 -10.78
CA GLY A 90 6.22 -10.94 -9.33
C GLY A 90 6.69 -12.22 -8.67
N THR A 91 7.34 -12.10 -7.52
CA THR A 91 7.37 -13.16 -6.50
C THR A 91 6.29 -12.90 -5.46
N GLU A 92 6.06 -13.87 -4.56
CA GLU A 92 5.26 -13.62 -3.34
C GLU A 92 5.82 -12.43 -2.54
N ASP A 93 7.11 -12.09 -2.74
CA ASP A 93 7.86 -11.15 -1.92
C ASP A 93 8.07 -9.74 -2.54
N GLY A 94 7.62 -9.48 -3.77
CA GLY A 94 7.88 -8.22 -4.48
C GLY A 94 7.96 -8.36 -6.01
N PHE A 95 8.44 -7.32 -6.68
CA PHE A 95 8.56 -7.28 -8.15
C PHE A 95 9.97 -6.94 -8.63
N TYR A 96 10.32 -7.46 -9.81
CA TYR A 96 11.64 -7.24 -10.40
C TYR A 96 11.66 -6.05 -11.35
N VAL A 97 12.75 -5.28 -11.30
CA VAL A 97 12.98 -4.11 -12.15
C VAL A 97 14.35 -4.25 -12.82
N GLU A 98 14.48 -3.85 -14.08
CA GLU A 98 15.79 -3.77 -14.74
C GLU A 98 16.65 -2.72 -14.02
N PRO A 99 17.92 -3.03 -13.66
CA PRO A 99 18.73 -2.12 -12.87
C PRO A 99 18.96 -0.81 -13.60
N SER A 100 18.75 0.30 -12.92
CA SER A 100 18.79 1.63 -13.51
C SER A 100 19.34 2.66 -12.53
N GLU A 101 20.12 3.62 -13.03
CA GLU A 101 20.55 4.79 -12.24
C GLU A 101 19.42 5.82 -12.09
N ASP A 102 18.42 5.79 -12.99
CA ASP A 102 17.20 6.60 -12.92
C ASP A 102 16.12 5.92 -12.07
N SER A 103 15.34 6.71 -11.32
CA SER A 103 14.22 6.20 -10.48
C SER A 103 12.99 5.81 -11.28
N ALA A 104 12.82 6.35 -12.50
CA ALA A 104 11.61 6.21 -13.29
C ALA A 104 11.18 4.75 -13.58
N PRO A 105 12.10 3.80 -13.88
CA PRO A 105 11.73 2.39 -14.06
C PRO A 105 11.15 1.75 -12.80
N TYR A 106 11.66 2.11 -11.63
CA TYR A 106 11.18 1.58 -10.35
C TYR A 106 9.79 2.15 -10.02
N GLU A 107 9.60 3.46 -10.20
CA GLU A 107 8.30 4.12 -10.00
C GLU A 107 7.23 3.53 -10.92
N LEU A 108 7.54 3.34 -12.20
CA LEU A 108 6.62 2.75 -13.16
C LEU A 108 6.25 1.31 -12.81
N ALA A 109 7.26 0.48 -12.49
CA ALA A 109 7.02 -0.91 -12.10
C ALA A 109 6.18 -0.99 -10.81
N ALA A 110 6.42 -0.10 -9.86
CA ALA A 110 5.64 -0.02 -8.63
C ALA A 110 4.19 0.38 -8.89
N GLU A 111 3.95 1.37 -9.76
CA GLU A 111 2.59 1.74 -10.16
C GLU A 111 1.86 0.57 -10.84
N GLU A 112 2.52 -0.13 -11.76
CA GLU A 112 1.94 -1.29 -12.44
C GLU A 112 1.62 -2.42 -11.47
N TRP A 113 2.52 -2.69 -10.53
CA TRP A 113 2.32 -3.65 -9.45
C TRP A 113 1.12 -3.29 -8.57
N LEU A 114 1.06 -2.05 -8.08
CA LEU A 114 -0.01 -1.57 -7.20
C LEU A 114 -1.38 -1.53 -7.87
N ARG A 115 -1.45 -1.39 -9.20
CA ARG A 115 -2.70 -1.49 -9.96
C ARG A 115 -3.31 -2.89 -9.92
N GLY A 116 -2.49 -3.92 -9.71
CA GLY A 116 -2.94 -5.31 -9.59
C GLY A 116 -3.55 -5.65 -8.23
N LEU A 117 -3.38 -4.79 -7.22
CA LEU A 117 -3.83 -5.04 -5.86
C LEU A 117 -5.20 -4.42 -5.55
N PRO A 118 -6.02 -5.02 -4.67
CA PRO A 118 -7.16 -4.34 -4.09
C PRO A 118 -6.70 -3.27 -3.08
N GLY A 119 -7.56 -2.31 -2.77
CA GLY A 119 -7.28 -1.25 -1.79
C GLY A 119 -6.67 0.01 -2.38
N ILE A 120 -6.33 0.95 -1.50
CA ILE A 120 -5.67 2.21 -1.84
C ILE A 120 -4.25 2.17 -1.27
N TRP A 121 -3.26 2.41 -2.11
CA TRP A 121 -1.84 2.30 -1.74
C TRP A 121 -1.04 3.44 -2.34
N THR A 122 -0.14 4.02 -1.54
CA THR A 122 0.75 5.11 -1.95
C THR A 122 2.15 4.85 -1.41
N ILE A 123 3.16 4.88 -2.29
CA ILE A 123 4.56 4.82 -1.85
C ILE A 123 4.96 6.20 -1.36
N THR A 124 5.34 6.29 -0.09
CA THR A 124 5.75 7.54 0.55
C THR A 124 7.23 7.60 0.84
N GLU A 125 7.93 6.46 0.83
CA GLU A 125 9.36 6.34 1.09
C GLU A 125 10.02 5.28 0.19
N TRP A 126 11.26 5.55 -0.23
CA TRP A 126 12.15 4.61 -0.90
C TRP A 126 13.41 4.43 -0.04
N ALA A 127 13.74 3.17 0.30
CA ALA A 127 14.80 2.77 1.22
C ALA A 127 15.82 1.83 0.58
#